data_AF-A0A225VTL2-F1
#
_entry.id   AF-A0A225VTL2-F1
#
_cell.length_a   1.000
_cell.length_b   1.000
_cell.length_c   1.000
_cell.angle_alpha   90.00
_cell.angle_beta   90.00
_cell.angle_gamma   90.00
#
_symmetry.space_group_name_H-M   'P 1'
#
loop_
_entity.id
_entity.type
_entity.pdbx_description
1 polymer ?
#
loop_
_entity_poly.entity_id
_entity_poly.type
_entity_poly.pdbx_seq_one_letter_code
_entity_poly.pdbx_strand_id
1 'polypeptide(L)'
;MSPSTQQTASFFWVKYGFDTITPPKMYNSNVSCAILRSFVKNNCAKDMEDLCKQKNIQLGIEMNALNKTLQAAQTRSANKSSVAQSGQDSRPSSGAASSQPITPNDSAIDDEIAEILATKTEIENQLQVVAEAAKLAKELAAGTVFVDLADDHGSRLKLDETSDARANTILKHRAHYTAVAVSVDDNGVSHAVPLLFKLQKPSPLEEKPPSRPSSGAAKATGTTVT
;
A
#
# COMPACT_ATOMS: atom_id res chain seq x y z
N MET A 1 8.97 -21.82 -52.45
CA MET A 1 8.34 -21.88 -51.12
C MET A 1 8.85 -20.69 -50.33
N SER A 2 8.07 -19.61 -50.25
CA SER A 2 8.40 -18.49 -49.38
C SER A 2 8.30 -18.96 -47.93
N PRO A 3 9.26 -18.64 -47.05
CA PRO A 3 9.08 -18.94 -45.64
C PRO A 3 7.82 -18.21 -45.18
N SER A 4 6.86 -18.97 -44.64
CA SER A 4 5.73 -18.39 -43.92
C SER A 4 6.33 -17.49 -42.85
N THR A 5 6.15 -16.18 -43.01
CA THR A 5 6.52 -15.20 -41.98
C THR A 5 5.69 -15.55 -40.77
N GLN A 6 6.21 -16.38 -39.87
CA GLN A 6 5.68 -16.51 -38.53
C GLN A 6 5.79 -15.10 -37.95
N GLN A 7 4.67 -14.38 -38.00
CA GLN A 7 4.54 -13.08 -37.40
C GLN A 7 4.74 -13.30 -35.91
N THR A 8 5.98 -13.09 -35.46
CA THR A 8 6.39 -13.30 -34.08
C THR A 8 5.43 -12.46 -33.24
N ALA A 9 4.71 -13.11 -32.32
CA ALA A 9 3.75 -12.44 -31.47
C ALA A 9 4.50 -11.35 -30.70
N SER A 10 4.16 -10.08 -30.98
CA SER A 10 4.80 -8.96 -30.29
C SER A 10 3.95 -8.58 -29.09
N PHE A 11 4.53 -8.73 -27.91
CA PHE A 11 3.92 -8.38 -26.64
C PHE A 11 4.78 -7.39 -25.87
N PHE A 12 4.17 -6.68 -24.94
CA PHE A 12 4.80 -5.73 -24.01
C PHE A 12 3.99 -5.74 -22.71
N TRP A 13 4.51 -5.07 -21.67
CA TRP A 13 3.87 -5.00 -20.36
C TRP A 13 3.47 -3.58 -20.01
N VAL A 14 2.33 -3.43 -19.36
CA VAL A 14 1.82 -2.16 -18.84
C VAL A 14 1.66 -2.26 -17.33
N LYS A 15 2.23 -1.28 -16.62
CA LYS A 15 2.12 -1.09 -15.18
C LYS A 15 1.03 -0.06 -14.89
N TYR A 16 0.17 -0.37 -13.93
CA TYR A 16 -0.84 0.51 -13.35
C TYR A 16 -1.37 -0.10 -12.04
N GLY A 17 -2.24 0.61 -11.34
CA GLY A 17 -2.78 0.20 -10.04
C GLY A 17 -1.83 0.57 -8.91
N PHE A 18 -1.70 -0.30 -7.92
CA PHE A 18 -0.84 -0.05 -6.76
C PHE A 18 0.53 -0.69 -6.96
N ASP A 19 1.58 0.12 -6.87
CA ASP A 19 2.97 -0.29 -7.00
C ASP A 19 3.27 -1.44 -6.04
N THR A 20 4.05 -2.41 -6.49
CA THR A 20 4.37 -3.70 -5.80
C THR A 20 3.20 -4.65 -5.53
N ILE A 21 1.94 -4.20 -5.67
CA ILE A 21 0.75 -5.03 -5.41
C ILE A 21 0.15 -5.54 -6.72
N THR A 22 0.04 -4.67 -7.73
CA THR A 22 -0.56 -5.00 -9.02
C THR A 22 0.54 -5.50 -9.97
N PRO A 23 0.49 -6.75 -10.45
CA PRO A 23 1.47 -7.24 -11.41
C PRO A 23 1.28 -6.55 -12.78
N PRO A 24 2.37 -6.32 -13.55
CA PRO A 24 2.27 -5.76 -14.89
C PRO A 24 1.43 -6.65 -15.80
N LYS A 25 0.51 -6.05 -16.57
CA LYS A 25 -0.34 -6.78 -17.52
C LYS A 25 0.29 -6.82 -18.91
N MET A 26 0.23 -7.99 -19.53
CA MET A 26 0.77 -8.21 -20.87
C MET A 26 -0.26 -7.86 -21.93
N TYR A 27 0.15 -7.13 -22.96
CA TYR A 27 -0.69 -6.76 -24.10
C TYR A 27 -0.03 -7.15 -25.41
N ASN A 28 -0.85 -7.47 -26.40
CA ASN A 28 -0.42 -7.73 -27.77
C ASN A 28 -0.29 -6.40 -28.52
N SER A 29 0.85 -6.14 -29.17
CA SER A 29 1.08 -4.92 -29.97
C SER A 29 0.72 -5.09 -31.45
N ASN A 30 0.27 -6.26 -31.89
CA ASN A 30 -0.24 -6.55 -33.23
C ASN A 30 -1.70 -6.11 -33.42
N VAL A 31 -2.06 -4.95 -32.84
CA VAL A 31 -3.37 -4.27 -32.97
C VAL A 31 -3.12 -2.80 -33.33
N SER A 32 -4.16 -2.04 -33.69
CA SER A 32 -4.02 -0.59 -33.84
C SER A 32 -3.87 0.11 -32.48
N CYS A 33 -3.28 1.30 -32.46
CA CYS A 33 -3.14 2.09 -31.23
C CYS A 33 -4.51 2.41 -30.60
N ALA A 34 -5.53 2.68 -31.42
CA ALA A 34 -6.90 2.88 -30.93
C ALA A 34 -7.46 1.65 -30.18
N ILE A 35 -7.31 0.46 -30.75
CA ILE A 35 -7.76 -0.80 -30.13
C ILE A 35 -6.99 -1.03 -28.83
N LEU A 36 -5.67 -0.84 -28.86
CA LEU A 36 -4.84 -1.01 -27.69
C LEU A 36 -5.28 -0.08 -26.55
N ARG A 37 -5.44 1.23 -26.83
CA ARG A 37 -5.88 2.21 -25.84
C ARG A 37 -7.21 1.82 -25.21
N SER A 38 -8.17 1.33 -26.00
CA SER A 38 -9.46 0.85 -25.50
C SER A 38 -9.29 -0.33 -24.54
N PHE A 39 -8.46 -1.33 -24.88
CA PHE A 39 -8.19 -2.45 -24.00
C PHE A 39 -7.48 -2.05 -22.71
N VAL A 40 -6.47 -1.17 -22.79
CA VAL A 40 -5.77 -0.69 -21.59
C VAL A 40 -6.73 0.12 -20.72
N LYS A 41 -7.50 1.05 -21.30
CA LYS A 41 -8.52 1.86 -20.60
C LYS A 41 -9.50 0.99 -19.83
N ASN A 42 -10.14 0.03 -20.50
CA ASN A 42 -11.21 -0.77 -19.88
C ASN A 42 -10.66 -1.65 -18.74
N ASN A 43 -9.46 -2.22 -18.92
CA ASN A 43 -8.82 -2.99 -17.86
C ASN A 43 -8.41 -2.07 -16.70
N CYS A 44 -7.72 -0.96 -16.96
CA CYS A 44 -7.30 -0.02 -15.92
C CYS A 44 -8.48 0.46 -15.09
N ALA A 45 -9.56 0.94 -15.73
CA ALA A 45 -10.73 1.44 -15.02
C ALA A 45 -11.34 0.37 -14.10
N LYS A 46 -11.55 -0.84 -14.63
CA LYS A 46 -12.14 -1.94 -13.87
C LYS A 46 -11.25 -2.43 -12.73
N ASP A 47 -9.99 -2.75 -13.02
CA ASP A 47 -9.08 -3.30 -12.02
C ASP A 47 -8.81 -2.30 -10.90
N MET A 48 -8.63 -1.01 -11.23
CA MET A 48 -8.41 0.01 -10.20
C MET A 48 -9.65 0.21 -9.35
N GLU A 49 -10.85 0.17 -9.93
CA GLU A 49 -12.09 0.24 -9.14
C GLU A 49 -12.18 -0.93 -8.14
N ASP A 50 -11.93 -2.15 -8.59
CA ASP A 50 -11.97 -3.35 -7.74
C ASP A 50 -10.89 -3.32 -6.64
N LEU A 51 -9.65 -2.94 -7.00
CA LEU A 51 -8.55 -2.81 -6.05
C LEU A 51 -8.81 -1.72 -5.02
N CYS A 52 -9.36 -0.57 -5.42
CA CYS A 52 -9.68 0.52 -4.51
C CYS A 52 -10.80 0.13 -3.54
N LYS A 53 -11.83 -0.60 -4.00
CA LYS A 53 -12.88 -1.14 -3.12
C LYS A 53 -12.28 -2.08 -2.07
N GLN A 54 -11.44 -3.02 -2.51
CA GLN A 54 -10.78 -3.96 -1.60
C GLN A 54 -9.90 -3.23 -0.57
N LYS A 55 -9.09 -2.27 -1.01
CA LYS A 55 -8.18 -1.53 -0.12
C LYS A 55 -8.92 -0.61 0.84
N ASN A 56 -9.97 0.07 0.41
CA ASN A 56 -10.80 0.88 1.31
C ASN A 56 -11.43 0.05 2.43
N ILE A 57 -11.94 -1.15 2.12
CA ILE A 57 -12.50 -2.04 3.14
C ILE A 57 -11.41 -2.46 4.13
N GLN A 58 -10.26 -2.91 3.62
CA GLN A 58 -9.13 -3.36 4.45
C GLN A 58 -8.65 -2.25 5.39
N LEU A 59 -8.32 -1.08 4.85
CA LEU A 59 -7.82 0.05 5.63
C LEU A 59 -8.88 0.58 6.61
N GLY A 60 -10.16 0.53 6.24
CA GLY A 60 -11.27 0.89 7.14
C GLY A 60 -11.37 -0.04 8.36
N ILE A 61 -11.15 -1.34 8.18
CA ILE A 61 -11.10 -2.31 9.28
C ILE A 61 -9.90 -2.02 10.19
N GLU A 62 -8.71 -1.82 9.61
CA GLU A 62 -7.49 -1.51 10.36
C GLU A 62 -7.63 -0.20 11.15
N MET A 63 -8.19 0.84 10.54
CA MET A 63 -8.51 2.11 11.19
C MET A 63 -9.46 1.94 12.38
N ASN A 64 -10.51 1.12 12.23
CA ASN A 64 -11.44 0.83 13.33
C ASN A 64 -10.73 0.12 14.50
N ALA A 65 -9.87 -0.86 14.19
CA ALA A 65 -9.08 -1.57 15.18
C ALA A 65 -8.13 -0.61 15.93
N LEU A 66 -7.39 0.26 15.22
CA LEU A 66 -6.52 1.26 15.84
C LEU A 66 -7.27 2.23 16.74
N ASN A 67 -8.45 2.71 16.32
CA ASN A 67 -9.25 3.61 17.16
C ASN A 67 -9.71 2.93 18.47
N LYS A 68 -10.01 1.63 18.44
CA LYS A 68 -10.32 0.86 19.67
C LYS A 68 -9.09 0.72 20.57
N THR A 69 -7.92 0.43 19.99
CA THR A 69 -6.66 0.35 20.75
C THR A 69 -6.30 1.69 21.37
N LEU A 70 -6.46 2.79 20.63
CA LEU A 70 -6.24 4.16 21.12
C LEU A 70 -7.15 4.47 22.32
N GLN A 71 -8.45 4.19 22.22
CA GLN A 71 -9.40 4.41 23.32
C GLN A 71 -9.04 3.58 24.57
N ALA A 72 -8.61 2.33 24.37
CA ALA A 72 -8.16 1.48 25.47
C ALA A 72 -6.85 1.99 26.11
N ALA A 73 -5.89 2.48 25.32
CA ALA A 73 -4.66 3.10 25.83
C ALA A 73 -4.94 4.39 26.62
N GLN A 74 -5.81 5.26 26.10
CA GLN A 74 -6.23 6.48 26.79
C GLN A 74 -6.95 6.20 28.11
N THR A 75 -7.85 5.20 28.13
CA THR A 75 -8.54 4.78 29.37
C THR A 75 -7.55 4.26 30.41
N ARG A 76 -6.53 3.49 30.00
CA ARG A 76 -5.45 3.03 30.88
C ARG A 76 -4.63 4.18 31.46
N SER A 77 -4.32 5.20 30.66
CA SER A 77 -3.62 6.40 31.11
C SER A 77 -4.46 7.20 32.13
N ALA A 78 -5.75 7.44 31.84
CA ALA A 78 -6.65 8.17 32.72
C ALA A 78 -6.87 7.49 34.09
N ASN A 79 -7.03 6.16 34.11
CA ASN A 79 -7.23 5.41 35.35
C ASN A 79 -5.99 5.38 36.26
N LYS A 80 -4.78 5.63 35.74
CA LYS A 80 -3.58 5.79 36.58
C LYS A 80 -3.53 7.15 37.25
N SER A 81 -4.02 8.19 36.57
CA SER A 81 -4.05 9.55 37.13
C SER A 81 -5.05 9.73 38.28
N SER A 82 -6.13 8.96 38.32
CA SER A 82 -7.15 9.03 39.38
C SER A 82 -6.78 8.29 40.67
N VAL A 83 -5.92 7.26 40.61
CA VAL A 83 -5.42 6.53 41.80
C VAL A 83 -4.38 7.34 42.57
N ALA A 84 -3.72 8.31 41.93
CA ALA A 84 -2.73 9.18 42.58
C ALA A 84 -3.35 10.29 43.45
N GLN A 85 -4.68 10.53 43.38
CA GLN A 85 -5.32 11.70 44.00
C GLN A 85 -6.24 11.39 45.20
N SER A 86 -6.41 10.14 45.59
CA SER A 86 -7.28 9.74 46.72
C SER A 86 -6.51 9.11 47.89
N GLY A 87 -5.47 9.80 48.37
CA GLY A 87 -4.61 9.33 49.46
C GLY A 87 -4.16 10.43 50.42
N GLN A 88 -5.02 11.40 50.75
CA GLN A 88 -4.85 12.23 51.94
C GLN A 88 -5.75 11.70 53.06
N ASP A 89 -5.36 10.59 53.66
CA ASP A 89 -5.88 10.20 54.97
C ASP A 89 -4.76 10.26 56.00
N SER A 90 -5.04 11.01 57.05
CA SER A 90 -4.13 11.35 58.13
C SER A 90 -3.98 10.16 59.08
N ARG A 91 -2.77 9.59 59.26
CA ARG A 91 -2.27 8.99 60.53
C ARG A 91 -0.83 8.41 60.42
N PRO A 92 -0.13 8.14 61.55
CA PRO A 92 1.20 8.68 61.77
C PRO A 92 2.36 7.67 61.61
N SER A 93 3.56 8.24 61.60
CA SER A 93 4.90 7.67 61.58
C SER A 93 5.11 6.41 62.43
N SER A 94 5.56 5.31 61.80
CA SER A 94 6.60 4.43 62.35
C SER A 94 7.15 3.42 61.33
N GLY A 95 8.49 3.42 61.16
CA GLY A 95 9.30 2.19 61.13
C GLY A 95 9.30 1.27 59.90
N ALA A 96 10.40 1.35 59.13
CA ALA A 96 11.06 0.25 58.41
C ALA A 96 10.32 -0.49 57.27
N ALA A 97 10.67 -0.13 56.03
CA ALA A 97 11.26 -1.01 55.01
C ALA A 97 11.23 -0.26 53.66
N SER A 98 12.40 -0.07 53.06
CA SER A 98 12.53 0.49 51.71
C SER A 98 12.00 -0.53 50.69
N SER A 99 10.71 -0.44 50.41
CA SER A 99 10.07 -1.07 49.26
C SER A 99 9.68 0.06 48.32
N GLN A 100 10.61 0.42 47.43
CA GLN A 100 10.29 1.35 46.34
C GLN A 100 9.14 0.75 45.52
N PRO A 101 8.03 1.48 45.32
CA PRO A 101 7.05 1.08 44.33
C PRO A 101 7.73 1.17 42.97
N ILE A 102 7.71 0.08 42.20
CA ILE A 102 8.05 0.12 40.79
C ILE A 102 7.00 1.01 40.14
N THR A 103 7.31 2.29 39.93
CA THR A 103 6.50 3.18 39.11
C THR A 103 6.40 2.54 37.73
N PRO A 104 5.20 2.16 37.25
CA PRO A 104 5.06 1.72 35.88
C PRO A 104 5.36 2.94 34.99
N ASN A 105 6.48 2.91 34.26
CA ASN A 105 6.95 4.00 33.39
C ASN A 105 5.79 4.68 32.65
N ASP A 106 5.45 5.91 33.03
CA ASP A 106 4.46 6.73 32.32
C ASP A 106 4.91 7.00 30.88
N SER A 107 6.24 7.07 30.65
CA SER A 107 6.83 7.15 29.32
C SER A 107 6.41 6.02 28.39
N ALA A 108 6.22 4.80 28.88
CA ALA A 108 5.90 3.65 28.03
C ALA A 108 4.47 3.69 27.48
N ILE A 109 3.53 4.34 28.17
CA ILE A 109 2.15 4.51 27.69
C ILE A 109 2.07 5.69 26.72
N ASP A 110 2.78 6.77 27.00
CA ASP A 110 2.85 7.91 26.09
C ASP A 110 3.52 7.51 24.77
N ASP A 111 4.56 6.68 24.81
CA ASP A 111 5.19 6.08 23.64
C ASP A 111 4.21 5.17 22.85
N GLU A 112 3.43 4.33 23.55
CA GLU A 112 2.41 3.46 22.93
C GLU A 112 1.33 4.30 22.21
N ILE A 113 0.85 5.38 22.85
CA ILE A 113 -0.16 6.27 22.25
C ILE A 113 0.43 7.01 21.03
N ALA A 114 1.68 7.49 21.12
CA ALA A 114 2.35 8.16 20.01
C ALA A 114 2.51 7.23 18.79
N GLU A 115 2.87 5.96 19.01
CA GLU A 115 2.99 4.96 17.96
C GLU A 115 1.65 4.63 17.29
N ILE A 116 0.57 4.50 18.09
CA ILE A 116 -0.79 4.29 17.57
C ILE A 116 -1.22 5.48 16.71
N LEU A 117 -0.94 6.72 17.13
CA LEU A 117 -1.25 7.92 16.37
C LEU A 117 -0.45 8.00 15.06
N ALA A 118 0.84 7.66 15.09
CA ALA A 118 1.66 7.60 13.88
C ALA A 118 1.10 6.58 12.86
N THR A 119 0.74 5.39 13.34
CA THR A 119 0.13 4.35 12.49
C THR A 119 -1.24 4.80 11.96
N LYS A 120 -2.03 5.51 12.77
CA LYS A 120 -3.31 6.06 12.33
C LYS A 120 -3.12 7.06 11.18
N THR A 121 -2.20 8.02 11.33
CA THR A 121 -1.89 8.99 10.28
C THR A 121 -1.43 8.31 8.99
N GLU A 122 -0.66 7.23 9.12
CA GLU A 122 -0.23 6.43 7.97
C GLU A 122 -1.42 5.79 7.22
N ILE A 123 -2.37 5.18 7.94
CA ILE A 123 -3.57 4.61 7.30
C ILE A 123 -4.46 5.70 6.68
N GLU A 124 -4.57 6.89 7.29
CA GLU A 124 -5.28 8.03 6.71
C GLU A 124 -4.65 8.48 5.39
N ASN A 125 -3.32 8.58 5.32
CA ASN A 125 -2.60 8.88 4.08
C ASN A 125 -2.85 7.82 3.00
N GLN A 126 -2.83 6.54 3.37
CA GLN A 126 -3.12 5.46 2.43
C GLN A 126 -4.56 5.50 1.91
N LEU A 127 -5.54 5.81 2.76
CA LEU A 127 -6.94 6.01 2.35
C LEU A 127 -7.08 7.18 1.36
N GLN A 128 -6.32 8.26 1.56
CA GLN A 128 -6.28 9.38 0.62
C GLN A 128 -5.75 8.96 -0.76
N VAL A 129 -4.64 8.20 -0.80
CA VAL A 129 -4.10 7.65 -2.06
C VAL A 129 -5.12 6.73 -2.75
N VAL A 130 -5.81 5.87 -1.99
CA VAL A 130 -6.86 5.00 -2.55
C VAL A 130 -8.04 5.82 -3.09
N ALA A 131 -8.42 6.91 -2.42
CA ALA A 131 -9.49 7.79 -2.87
C ALA A 131 -9.13 8.50 -4.19
N GLU A 132 -7.89 8.96 -4.34
CA GLU A 132 -7.38 9.56 -5.57
C GLU A 132 -7.35 8.56 -6.74
N ALA A 133 -6.86 7.33 -6.48
CA ALA A 133 -6.90 6.25 -7.46
C ALA A 133 -8.33 5.90 -7.89
N ALA A 134 -9.26 5.82 -6.94
CA ALA A 134 -10.67 5.55 -7.22
C ALA A 134 -11.33 6.67 -8.03
N LYS A 135 -10.95 7.93 -7.79
CA LYS A 135 -11.41 9.08 -8.58
C LYS A 135 -10.96 8.95 -10.03
N LEU A 136 -9.67 8.70 -10.27
CA LEU A 136 -9.14 8.53 -11.63
C LEU A 136 -9.76 7.32 -12.35
N ALA A 137 -10.02 6.22 -11.64
CA ALA A 137 -10.72 5.07 -12.21
C ALA A 137 -12.15 5.43 -12.70
N LYS A 138 -12.89 6.23 -11.93
CA LYS A 138 -14.23 6.71 -12.32
C LYS A 138 -14.17 7.66 -13.52
N GLU A 139 -13.20 8.57 -13.53
CA GLU A 139 -12.99 9.50 -14.65
C GLU A 139 -12.64 8.74 -15.95
N LEU A 140 -11.81 7.71 -15.86
CA LEU A 140 -11.51 6.81 -16.97
C LEU A 140 -12.76 6.08 -17.47
N ALA A 141 -13.55 5.52 -16.56
CA ALA A 141 -14.79 4.83 -16.91
C ALA A 141 -15.79 5.78 -17.60
N ALA A 142 -15.91 7.01 -17.07
CA ALA A 142 -16.75 8.07 -17.63
C ALA A 142 -16.22 8.62 -18.97
N GLY A 143 -14.93 8.42 -19.27
CA GLY A 143 -14.27 8.95 -20.46
C GLY A 143 -13.96 10.43 -20.38
N THR A 144 -13.96 11.02 -19.18
CA THR A 144 -13.52 12.42 -18.96
C THR A 144 -12.00 12.56 -19.07
N VAL A 145 -11.28 11.47 -18.80
CA VAL A 145 -9.85 11.33 -19.07
C VAL A 145 -9.62 10.10 -19.96
N PHE A 146 -8.55 10.12 -20.75
CA PHE A 146 -8.18 9.01 -21.60
C PHE A 146 -6.87 8.37 -21.17
N VAL A 147 -6.65 7.12 -21.59
CA VAL A 147 -5.39 6.43 -21.34
C VAL A 147 -4.41 6.65 -22.48
N ASP A 148 -3.16 6.89 -22.08
CA ASP A 148 -1.98 6.77 -22.91
C ASP A 148 -0.91 5.94 -22.18
N LEU A 149 0.21 5.67 -22.85
CA LEU A 149 1.34 4.96 -22.26
C LEU A 149 2.55 5.90 -22.16
N ALA A 150 3.32 5.75 -21.09
CA ALA A 150 4.62 6.37 -20.92
C ALA A 150 5.71 5.30 -20.91
N ASP A 151 6.87 5.60 -21.50
CA ASP A 151 8.05 4.74 -21.45
C ASP A 151 8.71 4.73 -20.07
N ASP A 152 9.85 4.04 -19.97
CA ASP A 152 10.67 3.94 -18.76
C ASP A 152 11.29 5.27 -18.32
N HIS A 153 11.35 6.26 -19.21
CA HIS A 153 11.78 7.62 -18.91
C HIS A 153 10.62 8.55 -18.54
N GLY A 154 9.38 8.04 -18.53
CA GLY A 154 8.16 8.82 -18.28
C GLY A 154 7.69 9.64 -19.49
N SER A 155 8.28 9.44 -20.67
CA SER A 155 7.88 10.14 -21.89
C SER A 155 6.62 9.51 -22.46
N ARG A 156 5.59 10.33 -22.68
CA ARG A 156 4.33 9.90 -23.29
C ARG A 156 4.51 9.47 -24.74
N LEU A 157 3.83 8.38 -25.12
CA LEU A 157 3.85 7.84 -26.47
C LEU A 157 2.80 8.45 -27.39
N LYS A 158 1.79 9.15 -26.86
CA LYS A 158 0.76 9.86 -27.62
C LYS A 158 0.05 8.95 -28.61
N LEU A 159 -0.38 7.79 -28.13
CA LEU A 159 -1.04 6.77 -28.94
C LEU A 159 -2.37 7.26 -29.57
N ASP A 160 -2.91 8.36 -29.08
CA ASP A 160 -4.06 9.08 -29.63
C ASP A 160 -3.74 9.81 -30.94
N GLU A 161 -2.55 10.38 -31.07
CA GLU A 161 -2.10 11.07 -32.29
C GLU A 161 -1.81 10.08 -33.44
N THR A 162 -1.62 8.80 -33.12
CA THR A 162 -1.31 7.71 -34.07
C THR A 162 -2.37 6.61 -34.04
N SER A 163 -3.66 6.94 -33.88
CA SER A 163 -4.76 5.99 -33.66
C SER A 163 -4.77 4.79 -34.62
N ASP A 164 -4.51 5.06 -35.89
CA ASP A 164 -4.60 4.09 -36.99
C ASP A 164 -3.31 3.30 -37.18
N ALA A 165 -2.19 3.79 -36.63
CA ALA A 165 -0.92 3.10 -36.67
C ALA A 165 -0.98 1.80 -35.87
N ARG A 166 -0.20 0.81 -36.30
CA ARG A 166 -0.04 -0.46 -35.59
C ARG A 166 0.80 -0.21 -34.34
N ALA A 167 0.35 -0.70 -33.18
CA ALA A 167 1.02 -0.41 -31.92
C ALA A 167 2.47 -0.94 -31.90
N ASN A 168 2.78 -2.02 -32.63
CA ASN A 168 4.12 -2.58 -32.77
C ASN A 168 5.11 -1.70 -33.55
N THR A 169 4.68 -0.61 -34.20
CA THR A 169 5.60 0.35 -34.84
C THR A 169 6.12 1.38 -33.85
N ILE A 170 5.47 1.52 -32.69
CA ILE A 170 5.79 2.50 -31.64
C ILE A 170 6.31 1.79 -30.39
N LEU A 171 5.65 0.68 -30.02
CA LEU A 171 5.98 -0.08 -28.83
C LEU A 171 7.07 -1.10 -29.11
N LYS A 172 8.05 -1.12 -28.21
CA LYS A 172 9.16 -2.08 -28.24
C LYS A 172 8.68 -3.43 -27.71
N HIS A 173 9.01 -4.50 -28.43
CA HIS A 173 8.76 -5.85 -27.98
C HIS A 173 9.40 -6.09 -26.61
N ARG A 174 8.66 -6.70 -25.70
CA ARG A 174 9.05 -7.03 -24.33
C ARG A 174 9.38 -5.83 -23.42
N ALA A 175 9.09 -4.61 -23.84
CA ALA A 175 9.30 -3.44 -22.99
C ALA A 175 8.20 -3.30 -21.93
N HIS A 176 8.48 -2.49 -20.91
CA HIS A 176 7.52 -2.10 -19.88
C HIS A 176 7.14 -0.64 -20.08
N TYR A 177 5.84 -0.37 -19.96
CA TYR A 177 5.27 0.96 -20.04
C TYR A 177 4.42 1.21 -18.79
N THR A 178 4.20 2.48 -18.48
CA THR A 178 3.29 2.89 -17.40
C THR A 178 2.04 3.47 -18.03
N ALA A 179 0.86 3.04 -17.59
CA ALA A 179 -0.38 3.68 -18.02
C ALA A 179 -0.48 5.07 -17.38
N VAL A 180 -0.86 6.06 -18.17
CA VAL A 180 -1.10 7.42 -17.70
C VAL A 180 -2.52 7.83 -18.05
N ALA A 181 -3.19 8.50 -17.10
CA ALA A 181 -4.42 9.22 -17.38
C ALA A 181 -4.07 10.58 -17.94
N VAL A 182 -4.73 10.95 -19.02
CA VAL A 182 -4.53 12.23 -19.71
C VAL A 182 -5.83 13.01 -19.67
N SER A 183 -5.76 14.20 -19.10
CA SER A 183 -6.80 15.22 -19.16
C SER A 183 -6.34 16.36 -20.07
N VAL A 184 -7.29 17.10 -20.63
CA VAL A 184 -7.03 18.32 -21.40
C VAL A 184 -7.72 19.45 -20.64
N ASP A 185 -6.97 20.50 -20.32
CA ASP A 185 -7.53 21.67 -19.65
C ASP A 185 -8.27 22.59 -20.63
N ASP A 186 -8.91 23.63 -20.10
CA ASP A 186 -9.68 24.61 -20.90
C ASP A 186 -8.81 25.38 -21.91
N ASN A 187 -7.49 25.40 -21.72
CA ASN A 187 -6.52 26.01 -22.63
C ASN A 187 -6.02 25.03 -23.70
N GLY A 188 -6.51 23.79 -23.70
CA GLY A 188 -6.09 22.73 -24.63
C GLY A 188 -4.77 22.05 -24.25
N VAL A 189 -4.21 22.33 -23.06
CA VAL A 189 -2.96 21.72 -22.61
C VAL A 189 -3.25 20.35 -22.00
N SER A 190 -2.50 19.35 -22.45
CA SER A 190 -2.60 17.98 -21.93
C SER A 190 -1.81 17.80 -20.65
N HIS A 191 -2.47 17.31 -19.60
CA HIS A 191 -1.86 16.94 -18.32
C HIS A 191 -1.89 15.43 -18.17
N ALA A 192 -0.74 14.84 -17.81
CA ALA A 192 -0.59 13.40 -17.70
C ALA A 192 -0.26 12.99 -16.26
N VAL A 193 -1.08 12.10 -15.69
CA VAL A 193 -0.90 11.57 -14.34
C VAL A 193 -0.67 10.07 -14.42
N PRO A 194 0.42 9.53 -13.83
CA PRO A 194 0.64 8.09 -13.76
C PRO A 194 -0.50 7.38 -13.02
N LEU A 195 -0.99 6.29 -13.60
CA LEU A 195 -1.96 5.39 -12.95
C LEU A 195 -1.25 4.36 -12.07
N LEU A 196 -0.13 4.74 -11.45
CA LEU A 196 0.70 3.89 -10.61
C LEU A 196 0.86 4.54 -9.23
N PHE A 197 0.10 4.05 -8.26
CA PHE A 197 -0.03 4.61 -6.93
C PHE A 197 0.84 3.86 -5.93
N LYS A 198 1.47 4.56 -4.99
CA LYS A 198 2.29 3.94 -3.95
C LYS A 198 1.51 3.92 -2.63
N LEU A 199 1.25 2.73 -2.11
CA LEU A 199 0.83 2.58 -0.72
C LEU A 199 2.07 2.27 0.09
N GLN A 200 2.28 2.99 1.20
CA GLN A 200 3.35 2.62 2.11
C GLN A 200 2.97 1.29 2.76
N LYS A 201 3.97 0.46 3.06
CA LYS A 201 3.71 -0.76 3.82
C LYS A 201 3.42 -0.33 5.26
N PRO A 202 2.32 -0.79 5.90
CA PRO A 202 2.17 -0.58 7.34
C PRO A 202 3.41 -1.17 8.00
N SER A 203 4.12 -0.35 8.78
CA SER A 203 5.27 -0.81 9.56
C SER A 203 4.81 -2.04 10.34
N PRO A 204 5.46 -3.20 10.20
CA PRO A 204 5.21 -4.27 11.13
C PRO A 204 5.65 -3.73 12.49
N LEU A 205 4.70 -3.57 13.41
CA LEU A 205 4.98 -3.70 14.85
C LEU A 205 6.01 -4.81 14.95
N GLU A 206 7.21 -4.50 15.46
CA GLU A 206 8.29 -5.48 15.62
C GLU A 206 7.67 -6.77 16.17
N GLU A 207 7.58 -7.80 15.33
CA GLU A 207 7.49 -9.17 15.80
C GLU A 207 8.80 -9.40 16.54
N LYS A 208 8.80 -9.03 17.81
CA LYS A 208 9.87 -9.39 18.74
C LYS A 208 9.98 -10.90 18.60
N PRO A 209 11.11 -11.43 18.08
CA PRO A 209 11.23 -12.85 17.85
C PRO A 209 10.97 -13.55 19.18
N PRO A 210 10.18 -14.65 19.21
CA PRO A 210 9.91 -15.34 20.45
C PRO A 210 11.25 -15.69 21.09
N SER A 211 11.54 -15.07 22.24
CA SER A 211 12.76 -15.29 22.99
C SER A 211 12.91 -16.78 23.23
N ARG A 212 13.81 -17.40 22.48
CA ARG A 212 14.11 -18.83 22.59
C ARG A 212 14.53 -19.07 24.05
N PRO A 213 13.85 -19.91 24.83
CA PRO A 213 14.32 -20.23 26.16
C PRO A 213 15.66 -20.96 26.00
N SER A 214 16.73 -20.27 26.39
CA SER A 214 18.05 -20.86 26.60
C SER A 214 17.95 -21.73 27.85
N SER A 215 17.52 -22.98 27.68
CA SER A 215 17.66 -24.00 28.71
C SER A 215 18.91 -24.82 28.40
N GLY A 216 19.95 -24.55 29.17
CA GLY A 216 21.14 -25.40 29.24
C GLY A 216 20.92 -26.64 30.11
N ALA A 217 21.84 -27.57 29.95
CA ALA A 217 22.17 -28.72 30.80
C ALA A 217 21.41 -30.05 30.59
N ALA A 218 22.07 -30.91 29.79
CA ALA A 218 22.54 -32.27 30.10
C ALA A 218 21.54 -33.37 30.52
N LYS A 219 21.56 -34.52 29.80
CA LYS A 219 22.14 -35.80 30.28
C LYS A 219 22.14 -36.88 29.17
N ALA A 220 23.21 -37.68 29.16
CA ALA A 220 23.54 -38.79 28.27
C ALA A 220 22.59 -40.01 28.35
N THR A 221 22.43 -40.77 27.26
CA THR A 221 22.69 -42.25 27.20
C THR A 221 22.44 -42.88 25.81
N GLY A 222 23.37 -43.75 25.40
CA GLY A 222 23.17 -44.95 24.57
C GLY A 222 23.05 -44.77 23.05
N THR A 223 23.51 -45.65 22.16
CA THR A 223 24.27 -46.91 22.23
C THR A 223 24.69 -47.19 20.79
N THR A 224 25.98 -47.45 20.53
CA THR A 224 26.45 -47.94 19.23
C THR A 224 26.24 -49.45 19.18
N VAL A 225 25.48 -49.94 18.20
CA VAL A 225 25.50 -51.36 17.81
C VAL A 225 25.74 -51.40 16.30
N THR A 226 26.80 -52.10 15.95
CA THR A 226 27.22 -52.57 14.62
C THR A 226 26.20 -53.51 13.99
#